data_AF-A0A0D0SG07-F1
#
_entry.id   AF-A0A0D0SG07-F1
#
_cell.length_a   1.000
_cell.length_b   1.000
_cell.length_c   1.000
_cell.angle_alpha   90.00
_cell.angle_beta   90.00
_cell.angle_gamma   90.00
#
_symmetry.space_group_name_H-M   'P 1'
#
loop_
_entity.id
_entity.type
_entity.pdbx_description
1 polymer ?
#
loop_
_entity_poly.entity_id
_entity_poly.type
_entity_poly.pdbx_seq_one_letter_code
_entity_poly.pdbx_strand_id
1 'polypeptide(L)'
;MDLKILVVTHKKYRMPKDKVYIPIGVGGYKHPHYLSDSVGENTISRKNPNYCELTALYWAWKNLDYEYLGLTHYRRHFSAKNRLFQRKYGKFASIASSKEIKNFLEVQISFYLRKEFI
;
A
#
# COMPACT_ATOMS: atom_id res chain seq x y z
N MET A 1 -4.35 8.13 -13.32
CA MET A 1 -4.24 7.62 -11.94
C MET A 1 -3.79 6.17 -11.91
N ASP A 2 -2.49 5.97 -12.16
CA ASP A 2 -1.78 4.74 -11.80
C ASP A 2 -1.50 4.72 -10.29
N LEU A 3 -2.23 3.86 -9.56
CA LEU A 3 -2.20 3.78 -8.10
C LEU A 3 -1.68 2.40 -7.69
N LYS A 4 -0.61 2.38 -6.90
CA LYS A 4 -0.05 1.16 -6.31
C LYS A 4 -0.03 1.30 -4.80
N ILE A 5 -0.57 0.31 -4.09
CA ILE A 5 -0.56 0.25 -2.63
C ILE A 5 0.21 -0.98 -2.22
N LEU A 6 1.40 -0.77 -1.68
CA LEU A 6 2.21 -1.86 -1.16
C LEU A 6 1.57 -2.43 0.11
N VAL A 7 1.42 -3.76 0.15
CA VAL A 7 1.02 -4.50 1.34
C VAL A 7 2.26 -5.19 1.91
N VAL A 8 2.87 -4.55 2.89
CA VAL A 8 4.13 -5.00 3.47
C VAL A 8 3.90 -6.21 4.38
N THR A 9 4.68 -7.26 4.14
CA THR A 9 4.63 -8.49 4.92
C THR A 9 6.00 -9.11 5.13
N HIS A 10 6.15 -9.85 6.22
CA HIS A 10 7.30 -10.72 6.50
C HIS A 10 6.92 -12.21 6.52
N LYS A 11 5.68 -12.54 6.13
CA LYS A 11 5.16 -13.92 6.06
C LYS A 11 3.97 -14.05 5.11
N LYS A 12 3.57 -15.29 4.81
CA LYS A 12 2.36 -15.58 4.03
C LYS A 12 1.14 -15.04 4.78
N TYR A 13 0.29 -14.32 4.06
CA TYR A 13 -0.94 -13.77 4.63
C TYR A 13 -2.04 -13.61 3.57
N ARG A 14 -3.28 -13.41 4.04
CA ARG A 14 -4.43 -13.12 3.18
C ARG A 14 -4.28 -11.71 2.59
N MET A 15 -4.18 -11.60 1.27
CA MET A 15 -4.01 -10.32 0.56
C MET A 15 -5.33 -9.78 0.00
N PRO A 16 -5.54 -8.45 -0.01
CA PRO A 16 -6.73 -7.84 -0.60
C PRO A 16 -6.94 -8.30 -2.05
N LYS A 17 -8.21 -8.37 -2.48
CA LYS A 17 -8.54 -8.87 -3.83
C LYS A 17 -8.32 -7.82 -4.93
N ASP A 18 -8.40 -6.54 -4.58
CA ASP A 18 -8.23 -5.46 -5.54
C ASP A 18 -6.76 -5.38 -5.98
N LYS A 19 -6.53 -5.28 -7.29
CA LYS A 19 -5.20 -5.38 -7.92
C LYS A 19 -4.29 -4.21 -7.58
N VAL A 20 -4.83 -3.08 -7.11
CA VAL A 20 -4.01 -1.96 -6.63
C VAL A 20 -3.17 -2.35 -5.40
N TYR A 21 -3.57 -3.39 -4.66
CA TYR A 21 -2.82 -3.90 -3.52
C TYR A 21 -1.76 -4.90 -3.97
N ILE A 22 -0.50 -4.49 -3.86
CA ILE A 22 0.66 -5.26 -4.31
C ILE A 22 1.39 -5.78 -3.07
N PRO A 23 1.35 -7.10 -2.79
CA PRO A 23 2.09 -7.65 -1.67
C PRO A 23 3.60 -7.57 -1.90
N ILE A 24 4.33 -7.12 -0.88
CA ILE A 24 5.79 -7.03 -0.89
C ILE A 24 6.38 -7.62 0.39
N GLY A 25 7.29 -8.56 0.22
CA GLY A 25 8.10 -9.13 1.28
C GLY A 25 9.22 -8.18 1.70
N VAL A 26 9.38 -7.96 3.01
CA VAL A 26 10.47 -7.14 3.56
C VAL A 26 11.50 -7.95 4.32
N GLY A 27 12.69 -7.40 4.49
CA GLY A 27 13.77 -8.01 5.28
C GLY A 27 14.21 -9.37 4.72
N GLY A 28 14.19 -9.53 3.40
CA GLY A 28 14.58 -10.76 2.73
C GLY A 28 13.48 -11.83 2.65
N TYR A 29 12.25 -11.55 3.11
CA TYR A 29 11.13 -12.47 2.90
C TYR A 29 10.80 -12.59 1.40
N LYS A 30 10.69 -13.83 0.90
CA LYS A 30 10.38 -14.17 -0.49
C LYS A 30 9.14 -15.05 -0.56
N HIS A 31 8.31 -14.82 -1.56
CA HIS A 31 7.13 -15.62 -1.85
C HIS A 31 6.85 -15.60 -3.37
N PRO A 32 6.43 -16.71 -4.00
CA PRO A 32 6.31 -16.80 -5.47
C PRO A 32 5.40 -15.77 -6.14
N HIS A 33 4.44 -15.24 -5.38
CA HIS A 33 3.44 -14.29 -5.89
C HIS A 33 3.59 -12.87 -5.34
N TYR A 34 4.64 -12.60 -4.54
CA TYR A 34 4.86 -11.29 -3.93
C TYR A 34 6.12 -10.66 -4.51
N LEU A 35 6.16 -9.34 -4.52
CA LEU A 35 7.42 -8.63 -4.68
C LEU A 35 8.30 -8.88 -3.46
N SER A 36 9.59 -8.58 -3.56
CA SER A 36 10.50 -8.58 -2.42
C SER A 36 11.37 -7.34 -2.47
N ASP A 37 11.46 -6.64 -1.34
CA ASP A 37 12.32 -5.47 -1.19
C ASP A 37 13.81 -5.79 -1.36
N SER A 38 14.18 -7.08 -1.34
CA SER A 38 15.55 -7.58 -1.45
C SER A 38 16.01 -7.89 -2.87
N VAL A 39 15.15 -7.69 -3.87
CA VAL A 39 15.44 -7.98 -5.28
C VAL A 39 15.96 -6.74 -6.00
N GLY A 40 16.95 -6.92 -6.88
CA GLY A 40 17.57 -5.82 -7.64
C GLY A 40 18.67 -5.09 -6.87
N GLU A 41 19.35 -4.16 -7.54
CA GLU A 41 20.49 -3.43 -7.00
C GLU A 41 20.06 -2.30 -6.05
N ASN A 42 18.93 -1.66 -6.34
CA ASN A 42 18.40 -0.55 -5.55
C ASN A 42 17.57 -1.03 -4.36
N THR A 43 18.24 -1.56 -3.33
CA THR A 43 17.61 -2.10 -2.12
C THR A 43 18.29 -1.66 -0.83
N ILE A 44 17.49 -1.40 0.21
CA ILE A 44 17.93 -1.26 1.61
C ILE A 44 17.34 -2.33 2.52
N SER A 45 16.93 -3.48 1.98
CA SER A 45 16.25 -4.58 2.72
C SER A 45 17.03 -5.03 3.97
N ARG A 46 18.36 -5.03 3.92
CA ARG A 46 19.23 -5.33 5.07
C ARG A 46 19.00 -4.41 6.28
N LYS A 47 18.46 -3.21 6.06
CA LYS A 47 18.12 -2.24 7.10
C LYS A 47 16.70 -2.42 7.66
N ASN A 48 15.96 -3.45 7.25
CA ASN A 48 14.61 -3.75 7.76
C ASN A 48 14.53 -3.81 9.30
N PRO A 49 15.51 -4.32 10.06
CA PRO A 49 15.46 -4.26 11.53
C PRO A 49 15.32 -2.85 12.11
N ASN A 50 15.79 -1.83 11.38
CA ASN A 50 15.79 -0.43 11.83
C ASN A 50 14.73 0.42 11.13
N TYR A 51 14.39 0.11 9.87
CA TYR A 51 13.49 0.91 9.03
C TYR A 51 12.14 0.24 8.77
N CYS A 52 11.97 -1.03 9.15
CA CYS A 52 10.75 -1.80 8.99
C CYS A 52 10.15 -1.64 7.59
N GLU A 53 8.86 -1.29 7.51
CA GLU A 53 8.10 -1.16 6.26
C GLU A 53 8.63 -0.09 5.30
N LEU A 54 9.48 0.84 5.77
CA LEU A 54 10.06 1.87 4.91
C LEU A 54 11.05 1.30 3.89
N THR A 55 11.60 0.10 4.14
CA THR A 55 12.44 -0.61 3.17
C THR A 55 11.67 -0.94 1.88
N ALA A 56 10.40 -1.36 2.00
CA ALA A 56 9.52 -1.57 0.86
C ALA A 56 9.17 -0.27 0.13
N LEU A 57 8.94 0.82 0.89
CA LEU A 57 8.64 2.12 0.28
C LEU A 57 9.83 2.65 -0.52
N TYR A 58 11.04 2.56 0.03
CA TYR A 58 12.27 2.90 -0.68
C TYR A 58 12.44 2.06 -1.94
N TRP A 59 12.25 0.74 -1.83
CA TRP A 59 12.38 -0.16 -2.96
C TRP A 59 11.39 0.20 -4.08
N ALA A 60 10.12 0.45 -3.75
CA ALA A 60 9.14 0.85 -4.75
C ALA A 60 9.49 2.17 -5.42
N TRP A 61 9.98 3.16 -4.66
CA TRP A 61 10.45 4.43 -5.22
C TRP A 61 11.54 4.25 -6.29
N LYS A 62 12.41 3.25 -6.14
CA LYS A 62 13.51 3.01 -7.07
C LYS A 62 13.21 2.03 -8.20
N ASN A 63 12.18 1.20 -8.06
CA ASN A 63 11.99 0.04 -8.94
C ASN A 63 10.59 -0.05 -9.57
N LEU A 64 9.65 0.82 -9.20
CA LEU A 64 8.30 0.84 -9.76
C LEU A 64 7.99 2.20 -10.36
N ASP A 65 7.36 2.19 -11.54
CA ASP A 65 6.64 3.36 -12.05
C ASP A 65 5.31 3.50 -11.32
N TYR A 66 4.91 4.71 -10.95
CA TYR A 66 3.60 4.98 -10.36
C TYR A 66 3.29 6.48 -10.43
N GLU A 67 2.00 6.81 -10.41
CA GLU A 67 1.55 8.19 -10.18
C GLU A 67 1.29 8.42 -8.69
N TYR A 68 0.70 7.43 -8.01
CA TYR A 68 0.49 7.42 -6.57
C TYR A 68 0.97 6.12 -5.94
N LEU A 69 1.76 6.26 -4.87
CA LEU A 69 2.25 5.15 -4.08
C LEU A 69 1.69 5.20 -2.65
N GLY A 70 1.03 4.13 -2.24
CA GLY A 70 0.56 3.91 -0.88
C GLY A 70 1.32 2.77 -0.19
N LEU A 71 1.27 2.76 1.14
CA LEU A 71 1.90 1.74 1.98
C LEU A 71 0.91 1.29 3.07
N THR A 72 0.77 -0.02 3.24
CA THR A 72 -0.03 -0.62 4.31
C THR A 72 0.69 -1.84 4.88
N HIS A 73 0.41 -2.15 6.15
CA HIS A 73 0.87 -3.39 6.77
C HIS A 73 -0.11 -4.53 6.42
N TYR A 74 0.36 -5.78 6.32
CA TYR A 74 -0.47 -6.93 5.95
C TYR A 74 -1.73 -7.19 6.80
N ARG A 75 -1.85 -6.54 7.98
CA ARG A 75 -3.02 -6.62 8.89
C ARG A 75 -3.80 -5.31 9.04
N ARG A 76 -3.31 -4.21 8.48
CA ARG A 76 -3.86 -2.87 8.68
C ARG A 76 -3.93 -2.18 7.32
N HIS A 77 -5.15 -2.08 6.80
CA HIS A 77 -5.43 -1.48 5.50
C HIS A 77 -6.30 -0.24 5.67
N PHE A 78 -6.31 0.63 4.65
CA PHE A 78 -7.26 1.72 4.57
C PHE A 78 -8.69 1.18 4.46
N SER A 79 -9.63 1.90 5.08
CA SER A 79 -11.05 1.57 5.07
C SER A 79 -11.83 2.83 4.73
N ALA A 80 -12.72 2.72 3.74
CA ALA A 80 -13.71 3.74 3.43
C ALA A 80 -15.05 3.49 4.17
N LYS A 81 -15.13 2.40 4.94
CA LYS A 81 -16.36 1.98 5.64
C LYS A 81 -16.33 2.40 7.10
N ASN A 82 -17.52 2.68 7.63
CA ASN A 82 -17.71 3.04 9.03
C ASN A 82 -17.56 1.83 9.98
N ARG A 83 -17.51 2.12 11.29
CA ARG A 83 -17.33 1.10 12.34
C ARG A 83 -18.47 0.08 12.41
N LEU A 84 -19.70 0.48 12.07
CA LEU A 84 -20.87 -0.42 12.05
C LEU A 84 -20.74 -1.47 10.95
N PHE A 85 -20.38 -1.04 9.73
CA PHE A 85 -20.10 -1.94 8.62
C PHE A 85 -18.97 -2.91 8.96
N GLN A 86 -17.88 -2.40 9.54
CA GLN A 86 -16.74 -3.24 9.95
C GLN A 86 -17.11 -4.27 11.02
N ARG A 87 -17.99 -3.93 11.97
CA ARG A 87 -18.50 -4.89 12.96
C ARG A 87 -19.34 -5.99 12.31
N LYS A 88 -20.17 -5.64 11.32
CA LYS A 88 -21.07 -6.58 10.65
C LYS A 88 -20.37 -7.50 9.65
N TYR A 89 -19.44 -6.97 8.85
CA TYR A 89 -18.82 -7.70 7.73
C TYR A 89 -17.33 -8.00 7.92
N GLY A 90 -16.73 -7.48 8.99
CA GLY A 90 -15.33 -7.69 9.34
C GLY A 90 -14.36 -6.73 8.64
N LYS A 91 -13.12 -6.70 9.16
CA LYS A 91 -12.05 -5.81 8.70
C LYS A 91 -11.73 -5.98 7.21
N PHE A 92 -11.70 -7.22 6.74
CA PHE A 92 -11.28 -7.53 5.37
C PHE A 92 -12.32 -7.12 4.32
N ALA A 93 -13.61 -7.18 4.66
CA ALA A 93 -14.67 -6.67 3.80
C ALA A 93 -14.74 -5.14 3.77
N SER A 94 -14.06 -4.47 4.71
CA SER A 94 -14.04 -3.02 4.83
C SER A 94 -12.84 -2.37 4.16
N ILE A 95 -11.96 -3.17 3.55
CA ILE A 95 -10.78 -2.65 2.85
C ILE A 95 -11.25 -1.75 1.70
N ALA A 96 -10.70 -0.54 1.64
CA ALA A 96 -11.04 0.43 0.61
C ALA A 96 -10.69 -0.11 -0.78
N SER A 97 -11.61 0.01 -1.71
CA SER A 97 -11.37 -0.32 -3.11
C SER A 97 -10.51 0.76 -3.80
N SER A 98 -9.91 0.39 -4.92
CA SER A 98 -9.23 1.32 -5.82
C SER A 98 -10.11 2.51 -6.20
N LYS A 99 -11.41 2.27 -6.46
CA LYS A 99 -12.39 3.33 -6.74
C LYS A 99 -12.56 4.28 -5.57
N GLU A 100 -12.73 3.78 -4.36
CA GLU A 100 -12.90 4.62 -3.17
C GLU A 100 -11.64 5.47 -2.91
N ILE A 101 -10.46 4.87 -3.03
CA ILE A 101 -9.20 5.59 -2.81
C ILE A 101 -8.98 6.68 -3.87
N LYS A 102 -9.25 6.38 -5.15
CA LYS A 102 -9.15 7.38 -6.22
C LYS A 102 -10.11 8.55 -6.00
N ASN A 103 -11.36 8.27 -5.63
CA ASN A 103 -12.32 9.31 -5.29
C ASN A 103 -11.82 10.21 -4.14
N PHE A 104 -11.20 9.62 -3.10
CA PHE A 104 -10.60 10.43 -2.03
C PHE A 104 -9.45 11.31 -2.53
N LEU A 105 -8.56 10.79 -3.38
CA LEU A 105 -7.46 11.55 -3.95
C LEU A 105 -7.96 12.71 -4.82
N GLU A 106 -8.94 12.48 -5.69
CA GLU A 106 -9.54 13.51 -6.55
C GLU A 106 -10.15 14.66 -5.75
N VAL A 107 -10.86 14.35 -4.66
CA VAL A 107 -11.43 15.36 -3.75
C VAL A 107 -10.32 16.18 -3.08
N GLN A 108 -9.25 15.52 -2.61
CA GLN A 108 -8.12 16.20 -1.98
C GLN A 108 -7.39 17.11 -2.97
N ILE A 109 -7.06 16.62 -4.17
CA ILE A 109 -6.37 17.39 -5.21
C ILE A 109 -7.21 18.62 -5.59
N SER A 110 -8.51 18.42 -5.82
CA SER A 110 -9.42 19.52 -6.15
C SER A 110 -9.53 20.55 -5.03
N PHE A 111 -9.34 20.15 -3.77
CA PHE A 111 -9.33 21.04 -2.62
C PHE A 111 -8.03 21.84 -2.53
N TYR A 112 -6.88 21.18 -2.71
CA TYR A 112 -5.57 21.83 -2.70
C TYR A 112 -5.42 22.84 -3.84
N LEU A 113 -5.79 22.46 -5.07
CA LEU A 113 -5.74 23.38 -6.21
C LEU A 113 -6.61 24.62 -5.97
N ARG A 114 -7.79 24.47 -5.37
CA ARG A 114 -8.66 25.61 -5.03
C ARG A 114 -8.07 26.57 -3.99
N LYS A 115 -7.15 26.11 -3.13
CA LYS A 115 -6.47 26.94 -2.14
C LYS A 115 -5.28 27.73 -2.70
N GLU A 116 -4.70 27.30 -3.82
CA GLU A 116 -3.57 28.01 -4.44
C GLU A 116 -4.02 29.17 -5.36
N PHE A 117 -5.32 29.27 -5.66
CA PHE A 117 -5.91 30.33 -6.48
C PHE A 117 -6.75 31.35 -5.68
N ILE A 118 -6.54 31.44 -4.36
CA ILE A 118 -7.11 32.47 -3.45
C ILE A 118 -5.95 33.09 -2.68
#